data_AF-A0A6C0HG28-F1
#
_entry.id   AF-A0A6C0HG28-F1
#
_cell.length_a   1.000
_cell.length_b   1.000
_cell.length_c   1.000
_cell.angle_alpha   90.00
_cell.angle_beta   90.00
_cell.angle_gamma   90.00
#
_symmetry.space_group_name_H-M   'P 1'
#
loop_
_entity.id
_entity.type
_entity.pdbx_description
1 polymer ?
#
loop_
_entity_poly.entity_id
_entity_poly.type
_entity_poly.pdbx_seq_one_letter_code
_entity_poly.pdbx_strand_id
1 'polypeptide(L)'
;MEDWGEIKLTTIVSGSDFWCLMDELMDDHNGFIYNRTTILEEYIKGNLYGLRVDETDAMYKRCAMMDELFATDYIDGNKSCYLLPCFCVKEKEKENNTAIMIWTHSRARRNGFAKKLVELLKIDSAYNPLPDSIGFWKKFNIKI
;
A
#
# COMPACT_ATOMS: atom_id res chain seq x y z
N MET A 1 10.69 -15.85 -0.43
CA MET A 1 9.76 -15.10 0.45
C MET A 1 9.03 -16.16 1.26
N GLU A 2 9.81 -16.93 2.01
CA GLU A 2 9.35 -18.03 2.85
C GLU A 2 9.29 -17.45 4.28
N ASP A 3 8.24 -17.75 5.04
CA ASP A 3 7.94 -17.23 6.40
C ASP A 3 7.22 -15.89 6.58
N TRP A 4 6.58 -15.38 5.54
CA TRP A 4 5.65 -14.24 5.66
C TRP A 4 4.26 -14.81 5.40
N GLY A 5 3.33 -14.61 6.33
CA GLY A 5 1.96 -15.13 6.25
C GLY A 5 1.20 -14.68 4.99
N GLU A 6 -0.09 -15.01 4.93
CA GLU A 6 -0.90 -14.62 3.78
C GLU A 6 -1.04 -13.08 3.68
N ILE A 7 -0.66 -12.52 2.53
CA ILE A 7 -0.88 -11.09 2.24
C ILE A 7 -2.32 -10.88 1.77
N LYS A 8 -3.06 -10.07 2.53
CA LYS A 8 -4.46 -9.73 2.29
C LYS A 8 -4.65 -8.26 1.93
N LEU A 9 -5.67 -8.00 1.12
CA LEU A 9 -6.14 -6.65 0.85
C LEU A 9 -6.89 -6.13 2.07
N THR A 10 -6.65 -4.88 2.43
CA THR A 10 -7.43 -4.19 3.46
C THR A 10 -7.85 -2.81 2.96
N THR A 11 -9.08 -2.40 3.29
CA THR A 11 -9.51 -1.00 3.13
C THR A 11 -9.02 -0.24 4.35
N ILE A 12 -8.34 0.88 4.13
CA ILE A 12 -7.86 1.72 5.23
C ILE A 12 -9.03 2.54 5.75
N VAL A 13 -9.55 2.14 6.91
CA VAL A 13 -10.69 2.79 7.59
C VAL A 13 -10.34 3.33 8.98
N SER A 14 -9.22 2.88 9.54
CA SER A 14 -8.72 3.33 10.84
C SER A 14 -7.81 4.54 10.67
N GLY A 15 -7.98 5.54 11.54
CA GLY A 15 -7.09 6.70 11.58
C GLY A 15 -5.65 6.32 11.92
N SER A 16 -5.43 5.31 12.76
CA SER A 16 -4.08 4.82 13.09
C SER A 16 -3.40 4.20 11.87
N ASP A 17 -4.09 3.33 11.13
CA ASP A 17 -3.53 2.73 9.91
C ASP A 17 -3.24 3.80 8.83
N PHE A 18 -4.11 4.81 8.72
CA PHE A 18 -3.88 5.94 7.84
C PHE A 18 -2.60 6.69 8.21
N TRP A 19 -2.44 7.08 9.48
CA TRP A 19 -1.26 7.83 9.92
C TRP A 19 0.02 7.00 9.84
N CYS A 20 -0.03 5.69 10.13
CA CYS A 20 1.10 4.78 9.87
C CYS A 20 1.58 4.87 8.41
N LEU A 21 0.67 4.83 7.44
CA LEU A 21 1.03 4.94 6.02
C LEU A 21 1.54 6.34 5.65
N MET A 22 0.99 7.39 6.27
CA MET A 22 1.43 8.76 6.02
C MET A 22 2.82 9.04 6.58
N ASP A 23 3.15 8.50 7.74
CA ASP A 23 4.48 8.63 8.34
C ASP A 23 5.52 7.88 7.50
N GLU A 24 5.18 6.67 7.04
CA GLU A 24 6.01 5.93 6.08
C GLU A 24 6.19 6.71 4.76
N LEU A 25 5.15 7.38 4.27
CA LEU A 25 5.25 8.21 3.07
C LEU A 25 6.18 9.41 3.27
N MET A 26 6.24 9.98 4.48
CA MET A 26 7.16 11.06 4.84
C MET A 26 8.61 10.58 4.96
N ASP A 27 8.81 9.41 5.57
CA ASP A 27 10.12 8.75 5.71
C ASP A 27 10.73 8.33 4.36
N ASP A 28 9.90 7.98 3.37
CA ASP A 28 10.36 7.55 2.04
C ASP A 28 11.06 8.66 1.23
N HIS A 29 11.07 9.90 1.74
CA HIS A 29 11.80 11.06 1.22
C HIS A 29 11.69 11.28 -0.30
N ASN A 30 10.51 11.01 -0.87
CA ASN A 30 10.24 11.21 -2.28
C ASN A 30 9.04 12.13 -2.52
N GLY A 31 8.90 12.60 -3.76
CA GLY A 31 7.87 13.56 -4.14
C GLY A 31 6.43 13.04 -4.01
N PHE A 32 6.21 11.75 -3.72
CA PHE A 32 4.86 11.21 -3.60
C PHE A 32 4.09 11.81 -2.41
N ILE A 33 4.80 12.29 -1.37
CA ILE A 33 4.21 13.02 -0.22
C ILE A 33 3.44 14.28 -0.61
N TYR A 34 3.71 14.86 -1.79
CA TYR A 34 2.96 16.02 -2.28
C TYR A 34 1.51 15.67 -2.64
N ASN A 35 1.14 14.38 -2.74
CA ASN A 35 -0.23 13.92 -2.94
C ASN A 35 -1.04 13.78 -1.63
N ARG A 36 -0.49 14.12 -0.46
CA ARG A 36 -1.11 13.89 0.87
C ARG A 36 -2.56 14.40 0.98
N THR A 37 -2.89 15.54 0.37
CA THR A 37 -4.25 16.09 0.41
C THR A 37 -5.23 15.16 -0.31
N THR A 38 -4.88 14.72 -1.53
CA THR A 38 -5.70 13.76 -2.29
C THR A 38 -5.79 12.42 -1.58
N ILE A 39 -4.69 11.95 -0.96
CA ILE A 39 -4.70 10.70 -0.19
C ILE A 39 -5.69 10.80 0.99
N LEU A 40 -5.69 11.93 1.72
CA LEU A 40 -6.61 12.18 2.82
C LEU A 40 -8.08 12.22 2.35
N GLU A 41 -8.36 12.92 1.25
CA GLU A 41 -9.71 12.98 0.68
C GLU A 41 -10.23 11.58 0.28
N GLU A 42 -9.38 10.77 -0.34
CA GLU A 42 -9.74 9.42 -0.77
C GLU A 42 -9.84 8.43 0.40
N TYR A 43 -9.06 8.63 1.46
CA TYR A 43 -9.26 7.94 2.74
C TYR A 43 -10.65 8.25 3.33
N ILE A 44 -11.06 9.52 3.37
CA ILE A 44 -12.39 9.93 3.87
C ILE A 44 -13.52 9.29 3.06
N LYS A 45 -13.34 9.12 1.74
CA LYS A 45 -14.28 8.42 0.85
C LYS A 45 -14.22 6.88 0.96
N GLY A 46 -13.26 6.34 1.72
CA GLY A 46 -13.01 4.91 1.86
C GLY A 46 -12.42 4.25 0.62
N ASN A 47 -11.74 5.02 -0.24
CA ASN A 47 -11.15 4.60 -1.51
C ASN A 47 -9.65 4.28 -1.40
N LEU A 48 -9.10 4.33 -0.17
CA LEU A 48 -7.71 3.99 0.12
C LEU A 48 -7.59 2.52 0.55
N TYR A 49 -6.74 1.78 -0.14
CA TYR A 49 -6.51 0.36 0.09
C TYR A 49 -5.04 0.09 0.37
N GLY A 50 -4.76 -0.79 1.33
CA GLY A 50 -3.41 -1.25 1.66
C GLY A 50 -3.32 -2.77 1.65
N LEU A 51 -2.17 -3.28 2.08
CA LEU A 51 -1.94 -4.71 2.27
C LEU A 51 -1.56 -4.98 3.72
N ARG A 52 -2.04 -6.10 4.27
CA ARG A 52 -1.70 -6.60 5.60
C ARG A 52 -1.30 -8.07 5.52
N VAL A 53 -0.45 -8.52 6.43
CA VAL A 53 -0.11 -9.94 6.59
C VAL A 53 -0.87 -10.49 7.79
N ASP A 54 -1.51 -11.65 7.63
CA ASP A 54 -2.07 -12.35 8.79
C ASP A 54 -0.95 -13.02 9.59
N GLU A 55 -0.93 -12.78 10.90
CA GLU A 55 0.04 -13.40 11.78
C GLU A 55 -0.11 -14.92 11.79
N THR A 56 1.02 -15.61 11.66
CA THR A 56 1.09 -17.06 11.83
C THR A 56 1.86 -17.39 13.11
N ASP A 57 1.71 -18.61 13.64
CA ASP A 57 2.48 -19.06 14.81
C ASP A 57 4.00 -18.94 14.58
N ALA A 58 4.47 -19.16 13.35
CA ALA A 58 5.89 -19.01 13.01
C ALA A 58 6.35 -17.55 13.12
N MET A 59 5.53 -16.61 12.60
CA MET A 59 5.79 -15.17 12.71
C MET A 59 5.80 -14.71 14.16
N TYR A 60 4.81 -15.14 14.95
CA TYR A 60 4.73 -14.81 16.37
C TYR A 60 5.98 -15.31 17.12
N LYS A 61 6.35 -16.58 16.94
CA LYS A 61 7.51 -17.22 17.61
C LYS A 61 8.84 -16.52 17.33
N ARG A 62 9.02 -15.94 16.13
CA ARG A 62 10.24 -15.21 15.76
C ARG A 62 10.16 -13.70 16.00
N CYS A 63 9.06 -13.21 16.58
CA CYS A 63 8.78 -11.79 16.76
C CYS A 63 8.81 -10.98 15.45
N ALA A 64 8.22 -11.54 14.38
CA ALA A 64 8.22 -10.96 13.05
C ALA A 64 7.65 -9.54 12.98
N MET A 65 6.81 -9.14 13.95
CA MET A 65 6.29 -7.78 14.01
C MET A 65 7.40 -6.72 14.04
N MET A 66 8.60 -7.08 14.52
CA MET A 66 9.77 -6.19 14.57
C MET A 66 10.50 -6.06 13.23
N ASP A 67 10.13 -6.84 12.22
CA ASP A 67 10.77 -6.79 10.91
C ASP A 67 10.57 -5.40 10.27
N GLU A 68 11.63 -4.86 9.66
CA GLU A 68 11.61 -3.56 8.99
C GLU A 68 10.66 -3.48 7.79
N LEU A 69 10.08 -4.59 7.35
CA LEU A 69 9.11 -4.57 6.27
C LEU A 69 7.79 -3.91 6.69
N PHE A 70 7.39 -4.04 7.96
CA PHE A 70 6.07 -3.57 8.40
C PHE A 70 6.10 -2.06 8.70
N ALA A 71 4.96 -1.42 8.41
CA ALA A 71 4.73 -0.02 8.68
C ALA A 71 4.82 0.26 10.18
N THR A 72 5.46 1.37 10.52
CA THR A 72 5.65 1.81 11.90
C THR A 72 4.57 2.81 12.26
N ASP A 73 3.92 2.60 13.40
CA ASP A 73 3.18 3.66 14.08
C ASP A 73 4.19 4.55 14.80
N TYR A 74 4.44 5.74 14.27
CA TYR A 74 5.41 6.66 14.86
C TYR A 74 4.85 7.42 16.07
N ILE A 75 3.55 7.32 16.37
CA ILE A 75 2.96 7.92 17.57
C ILE A 75 3.45 7.15 18.81
N ASP A 76 3.43 5.82 18.74
CA ASP A 76 3.81 4.95 19.86
C ASP A 76 5.14 4.20 19.63
N GLY A 77 5.76 4.38 18.45
CA GLY A 77 6.97 3.66 18.03
C GLY A 77 6.73 2.16 17.78
N ASN A 78 5.48 1.71 17.86
CA ASN A 78 5.08 0.32 17.68
C ASN A 78 4.90 0.01 16.20
N LYS A 79 5.21 -1.22 15.80
CA LYS A 79 4.88 -1.66 14.45
C LYS A 79 3.37 -1.87 14.37
N SER A 80 2.75 -1.32 13.33
CA SER A 80 1.35 -1.58 13.01
C SER A 80 1.11 -3.10 12.96
N CYS A 81 -0.12 -3.56 13.17
CA CYS A 81 -0.49 -4.98 13.14
C CYS A 81 -0.29 -5.58 11.73
N TYR A 82 0.96 -5.78 11.33
CA TYR A 82 1.41 -6.36 10.08
C TYR A 82 0.97 -5.59 8.81
N LEU A 83 0.71 -4.28 8.91
CA LEU A 83 0.43 -3.44 7.75
C LEU A 83 1.72 -3.27 6.93
N LEU A 84 1.60 -3.40 5.61
CA LEU A 84 2.71 -3.19 4.68
C LEU A 84 2.75 -1.74 4.21
N PRO A 85 3.93 -1.13 4.01
CA PRO A 85 4.09 0.27 3.65
C PRO A 85 3.86 0.47 2.15
N CYS A 86 2.63 0.21 1.72
CA CYS A 86 2.15 0.35 0.37
C CYS A 86 0.64 0.61 0.38
N PHE A 87 0.16 1.35 -0.61
CA PHE A 87 -1.26 1.58 -0.80
C PHE A 87 -1.61 1.81 -2.26
N CYS A 88 -2.90 1.69 -2.56
CA CYS A 88 -3.52 2.06 -3.82
C CYS A 88 -4.78 2.86 -3.54
N VAL A 89 -4.97 3.95 -4.27
CA VAL A 89 -6.26 4.63 -4.36
C VAL A 89 -6.95 4.12 -5.62
N LYS A 90 -8.19 3.69 -5.47
CA LYS A 90 -9.02 3.18 -6.56
C LYS A 90 -10.32 3.97 -6.67
N GLU A 91 -10.68 4.35 -7.88
CA GLU A 91 -11.96 5.00 -8.15
C GLU A 91 -13.10 3.99 -8.00
N LYS A 92 -14.08 4.27 -7.13
CA LYS A 92 -15.25 3.38 -6.90
C LYS A 92 -16.44 3.64 -7.82
N GLU A 93 -16.55 4.85 -8.35
CA GLU A 93 -17.79 5.33 -9.01
C GLU A 93 -17.90 4.91 -10.48
N LYS A 94 -16.84 4.36 -11.07
CA LYS A 94 -16.85 3.89 -12.47
C LYS A 94 -16.94 2.37 -12.50
N GLU A 95 -17.54 1.85 -13.57
CA GLU A 95 -17.57 0.40 -13.85
C GLU A 95 -16.16 -0.20 -14.01
N ASN A 96 -15.16 0.65 -14.30
CA ASN A 96 -13.77 0.25 -14.49
C ASN A 96 -12.97 0.28 -13.19
N ASN A 97 -12.08 -0.69 -13.00
CA ASN A 97 -11.20 -0.76 -11.84
C ASN A 97 -9.97 0.12 -12.07
N THR A 98 -10.17 1.44 -11.94
CA THR A 98 -9.13 2.43 -12.22
C THR A 98 -8.29 2.73 -10.99
N ALA A 99 -6.98 2.53 -11.07
CA ALA A 99 -6.03 3.03 -10.06
C ALA A 99 -5.77 4.52 -10.30
N ILE A 100 -6.04 5.35 -9.30
CA ILE A 100 -5.72 6.79 -9.34
C ILE A 100 -4.25 7.00 -8.98
N MET A 101 -3.79 6.28 -7.95
CA MET A 101 -2.39 6.31 -7.54
C MET A 101 -2.03 5.00 -6.85
N ILE A 102 -0.77 4.60 -6.97
CA ILE A 102 -0.22 3.45 -6.27
C ILE A 102 1.15 3.82 -5.73
N TRP A 103 1.42 3.41 -4.50
CA TRP A 103 2.68 3.67 -3.86
C TRP A 103 3.18 2.43 -3.11
N THR A 104 4.49 2.30 -3.05
CA THR A 104 5.20 1.31 -2.23
C THR A 104 6.48 1.97 -1.77
N HIS A 105 6.68 1.97 -0.46
CA HIS A 105 7.87 2.51 0.19
C HIS A 105 9.14 1.95 -0.45
N SER A 106 10.18 2.78 -0.63
CA SER A 106 11.42 2.38 -1.32
C SER A 106 12.04 1.12 -0.72
N ARG A 107 12.09 1.03 0.61
CA ARG A 107 12.56 -0.16 1.36
C ARG A 107 11.78 -1.45 1.06
N ALA A 108 10.50 -1.32 0.70
CA ALA A 108 9.59 -2.43 0.43
C ALA A 108 9.47 -2.76 -1.08
N ARG A 109 10.09 -1.98 -1.98
CA ARG A 109 10.07 -2.26 -3.42
C ARG A 109 10.73 -3.59 -3.76
N ARG A 110 10.40 -4.13 -4.93
CA ARG A 110 10.84 -5.46 -5.42
C ARG A 110 10.33 -6.68 -4.62
N ASN A 111 9.49 -6.46 -3.59
CA ASN A 111 8.74 -7.53 -2.91
C ASN A 111 7.37 -7.83 -3.56
N GLY A 112 7.03 -7.18 -4.67
CA GLY A 112 5.79 -7.47 -5.41
C GLY A 112 4.50 -6.89 -4.81
N PHE A 113 4.56 -6.02 -3.80
CA PHE A 113 3.35 -5.44 -3.18
C PHE A 113 2.49 -4.63 -4.14
N ALA A 114 3.10 -3.76 -4.96
CA ALA A 114 2.36 -3.04 -6.00
C ALA A 114 1.65 -4.00 -6.98
N LYS A 115 2.31 -5.10 -7.35
CA LYS A 115 1.69 -6.15 -8.18
C LYS A 115 0.51 -6.80 -7.45
N LYS A 116 0.69 -7.16 -6.17
CA LYS A 116 -0.36 -7.79 -5.36
C LYS A 116 -1.57 -6.87 -5.18
N LEU A 117 -1.36 -5.56 -5.00
CA LEU A 117 -2.43 -4.55 -4.98
C LEU A 117 -3.21 -4.56 -6.30
N VAL A 118 -2.51 -4.50 -7.44
CA VAL A 118 -3.13 -4.54 -8.78
C VAL A 118 -3.99 -5.81 -8.96
N GLU A 119 -3.45 -6.97 -8.58
CA GLU A 119 -4.16 -8.26 -8.70
C GLU A 119 -5.39 -8.35 -7.79
N LEU A 120 -5.25 -8.00 -6.50
CA LEU A 120 -6.33 -8.11 -5.52
C LEU A 120 -7.44 -7.09 -5.76
N LEU A 121 -7.08 -5.88 -6.21
CA LEU A 121 -8.06 -4.83 -6.56
C LEU A 121 -8.65 -5.00 -7.96
N LYS A 122 -8.14 -5.96 -8.73
CA LYS A 122 -8.49 -6.24 -10.12
C LYS A 122 -8.35 -5.01 -11.01
N ILE A 123 -7.28 -4.23 -10.80
CA ILE A 123 -7.04 -3.00 -11.57
C ILE A 123 -6.91 -3.35 -13.05
N ASP A 124 -7.64 -2.63 -13.90
CA ASP A 124 -7.64 -2.79 -15.36
C ASP A 124 -7.14 -1.52 -16.08
N SER A 125 -7.10 -0.40 -15.36
CA SER A 125 -6.69 0.90 -15.89
C SER A 125 -5.98 1.74 -14.83
N ALA A 126 -5.09 2.63 -15.26
CA ALA A 126 -4.39 3.60 -14.41
C ALA A 126 -4.66 5.02 -14.93
N TYR A 127 -5.07 5.91 -14.04
CA TYR A 127 -5.38 7.29 -14.37
C TYR A 127 -4.12 8.16 -14.31
N ASN A 128 -3.75 8.76 -15.44
CA ASN A 128 -2.64 9.72 -15.56
C ASN A 128 -1.36 9.27 -14.81
N PRO A 129 -0.80 8.07 -15.12
CA PRO A 129 0.33 7.54 -14.39
C PRO A 129 1.58 8.41 -14.60
N LEU A 130 2.41 8.52 -13.55
CA LEU A 130 3.71 9.19 -13.65
C LEU A 130 4.55 8.55 -14.77
N PRO A 131 5.32 9.33 -15.56
CA PRO A 131 6.14 8.81 -16.65
C PRO A 131 7.01 7.61 -16.26
N ASP A 132 7.66 7.69 -15.09
CA ASP A 132 8.54 6.65 -14.57
C ASP A 132 7.80 5.36 -14.18
N SER A 133 6.49 5.43 -13.94
CA SER A 133 5.64 4.28 -13.61
C SER A 133 5.01 3.61 -14.84
N ILE A 134 5.09 4.21 -16.04
CA ILE A 134 4.48 3.66 -17.26
C ILE A 134 4.98 2.24 -17.56
N GLY A 135 6.27 1.98 -17.36
CA GLY A 135 6.86 0.66 -17.56
C GLY A 135 6.28 -0.41 -16.63
N PHE A 136 5.95 -0.04 -15.39
CA PHE A 136 5.27 -0.92 -14.44
C PHE A 136 3.87 -1.29 -14.96
N TRP A 137 3.03 -0.32 -15.33
CA TRP A 137 1.67 -0.55 -15.79
C TRP A 137 1.60 -1.42 -17.06
N LYS A 138 2.46 -1.11 -18.04
CA LYS A 138 2.54 -1.88 -19.30
C LYS A 138 2.94 -3.34 -19.06
N LYS A 139 3.82 -3.61 -18.10
CA LYS A 139 4.24 -4.99 -17.77
C LYS A 139 3.07 -5.85 -17.29
N PHE A 140 2.03 -5.24 -16.74
CA PHE A 140 0.82 -5.91 -16.26
C PHE A 140 -0.37 -5.77 -17.21
N ASN A 141 -0.15 -5.31 -18.45
CA ASN A 141 -1.20 -5.07 -19.46
C ASN A 141 -2.33 -4.14 -18.95
N ILE A 142 -1.98 -3.19 -18.08
CA ILE A 142 -2.94 -2.19 -17.56
C ILE A 142 -3.10 -1.07 -18.59
N LYS A 143 -4.34 -0.66 -18.86
CA LYS A 143 -4.66 0.47 -19.74
C LYS A 143 -4.21 1.78 -19.07
N ILE A 144 -3.57 2.66 -19.83
CA ILE A 144 -3.13 3.99 -19.39
C ILE A 144 -3.81 5.08 -20.21
#